data_AF-Q7RIX8-F1
#
_entry.id   AF-Q7RIX8-F1
#
_cell.length_a   1.000
_cell.length_b   1.000
_cell.length_c   1.000
_cell.angle_alpha   90.00
_cell.angle_beta   90.00
_cell.angle_gamma   90.00
#
_symmetry.space_group_name_H-M   'P 1'
#
loop_
_entity.id
_entity.type
_entity.pdbx_description
1 polymer ?
#
loop_
_entity_poly.entity_id
_entity_poly.type
_entity_poly.pdbx_seq_one_letter_code
_entity_poly.pdbx_strand_id
1 'polypeptide(L)'
;MLLLNLQIKNKTPIIMNKEVCKRFKNIWEWISDELIERNDQYNDFGHLNNNCNHNNFLNNYSCNNNNFKSDLDKISAGCLYLLDQFYKDCGVAPSPGRNNINIVDYILIWLSYMLNLGKSKEEDNIKDFYKEYYIDCDK
;
A
#
# COMPACT_ATOMS: atom_id res chain seq x y z
N MET A 1 13.45 -4.94 8.63
CA MET A 1 13.31 -4.55 10.06
C MET A 1 14.53 -3.81 10.63
N LEU A 2 15.76 -4.33 10.51
CA LEU A 2 16.98 -3.62 10.98
C LEU A 2 17.28 -2.33 10.20
N LEU A 3 17.07 -2.31 8.88
CA LEU A 3 17.23 -1.11 8.05
C LEU A 3 16.17 -0.04 8.33
N LEU A 4 14.92 -0.46 8.60
CA LEU A 4 13.81 0.42 9.02
C LEU A 4 14.15 1.12 10.36
N ASN A 5 14.73 0.38 11.31
CA ASN A 5 15.12 0.92 12.61
C ASN A 5 16.29 1.91 12.56
N LEU A 6 17.19 1.80 11.57
CA LEU A 6 18.29 2.75 11.37
C LEU A 6 17.81 4.06 10.74
N GLN A 7 16.89 4.00 9.77
CA GLN A 7 16.23 5.17 9.17
C GLN A 7 15.47 6.01 10.22
N ILE A 8 14.71 5.35 11.11
CA ILE A 8 13.94 6.03 12.19
C ILE A 8 14.86 6.71 13.22
N LYS A 9 16.05 6.16 13.49
CA LYS A 9 16.99 6.68 14.51
C LYS A 9 17.75 7.94 14.07
N ASN A 10 17.92 8.17 12.77
CA ASN A 10 18.72 9.31 12.27
C ASN A 10 17.91 10.59 12.01
N LYS A 11 16.59 10.55 12.26
CA LYS A 11 15.68 11.66 12.58
C LYS A 11 16.02 13.04 11.98
N THR A 12 16.16 13.11 10.66
CA THR A 12 15.65 14.28 9.93
C THR A 12 14.13 14.17 9.97
N PRO A 13 13.35 15.19 10.34
CA PRO A 13 11.90 15.17 10.21
C PRO A 13 11.58 14.82 8.76
N ILE A 14 11.00 13.64 8.53
CA ILE A 14 10.70 13.19 7.19
C ILE A 14 9.46 13.98 6.76
N ILE A 15 9.69 15.13 6.11
CA ILE A 15 8.60 15.99 5.62
C ILE A 15 8.02 15.28 4.42
N MET A 16 6.85 14.68 4.61
CA MET A 16 6.07 14.11 3.52
C MET A 16 5.45 15.26 2.72
N ASN A 17 5.75 15.32 1.42
CA ASN A 17 5.16 16.32 0.54
C ASN A 17 3.63 16.08 0.44
N LYS A 18 2.86 17.17 0.28
CA LYS A 18 1.39 17.15 0.12
C LYS A 18 0.89 16.10 -0.87
N GLU A 19 1.56 15.93 -2.01
CA GLU A 19 1.17 14.92 -3.01
C GLU A 19 1.39 13.49 -2.49
N VAL A 20 2.47 13.25 -1.75
CA VAL A 20 2.73 11.95 -1.13
C VAL A 20 1.70 11.66 -0.04
N CYS A 21 1.42 12.64 0.83
CA CYS A 21 0.36 12.52 1.84
C CYS A 21 -0.99 12.17 1.22
N LYS A 22 -1.34 12.79 0.08
CA LYS A 22 -2.60 12.54 -0.62
C LYS A 22 -2.73 11.09 -1.09
N ARG A 23 -1.66 10.50 -1.66
CA ARG A 23 -1.71 9.09 -2.13
C ARG A 23 -1.85 8.11 -0.98
N PHE A 24 -1.14 8.33 0.13
CA PHE A 24 -1.34 7.51 1.33
C PHE A 24 -2.73 7.69 1.91
N LYS A 25 -3.27 8.91 1.95
CA LYS A 25 -4.63 9.19 2.41
C LYS A 25 -5.69 8.43 1.59
N ASN A 26 -5.54 8.37 0.27
CA ASN A 26 -6.46 7.61 -0.58
C ASN A 26 -6.47 6.11 -0.20
N ILE A 27 -5.30 5.52 0.07
CA ILE A 27 -5.20 4.12 0.50
C ILE A 27 -5.80 3.92 1.90
N TRP A 28 -5.60 4.89 2.80
CA TRP A 28 -6.17 4.87 4.13
C TRP A 28 -7.70 4.93 4.15
N GLU A 29 -8.29 5.74 3.29
CA GLU A 29 -9.75 5.83 3.14
C GLU A 29 -10.35 4.54 2.56
N TRP A 30 -9.57 3.79 1.78
CA TRP A 30 -9.98 2.49 1.24
C TRP A 30 -9.79 1.32 2.22
N ILE A 31 -8.60 1.22 2.83
CA ILE A 31 -8.26 0.20 3.82
C ILE A 31 -8.04 0.90 5.16
N SER A 32 -9.15 1.11 5.87
CA SER A 32 -9.10 1.70 7.22
C SER A 32 -8.37 0.78 8.19
N ASP A 33 -7.53 1.35 9.05
CA ASP A 33 -6.94 0.65 10.20
C ASP A 33 -7.82 0.68 11.45
N GLU A 34 -8.87 1.50 11.46
CA GLU A 34 -9.80 1.53 12.57
C GLU A 34 -10.55 0.18 12.59
N LEU A 35 -10.23 -0.62 13.61
CA LEU A 35 -10.75 -1.99 13.85
C LEU A 35 -12.29 -2.11 13.84
N ILE A 36 -13.02 -0.99 13.78
CA ILE A 36 -14.44 -0.88 14.13
C ILE A 36 -15.36 -1.23 12.96
N GLU A 37 -14.98 -1.04 11.70
CA GLU A 37 -15.83 -1.44 10.56
C GLU A 37 -14.99 -1.87 9.36
N ARG A 38 -14.42 -3.09 9.41
CA ARG A 38 -14.14 -3.84 8.18
C ARG A 38 -15.49 -4.28 7.60
N ASN A 39 -16.29 -3.32 7.13
CA ASN A 39 -17.48 -3.64 6.37
C ASN A 39 -17.00 -4.20 5.03
N ASP A 40 -17.25 -5.48 4.82
CA ASP A 40 -16.86 -6.28 3.64
C ASP A 40 -17.51 -5.81 2.33
N GLN A 41 -18.03 -4.57 2.28
CA GLN A 41 -18.92 -4.04 1.27
C GLN A 41 -18.46 -2.74 0.60
N TYR A 42 -17.40 -2.07 1.07
CA TYR A 42 -16.92 -0.86 0.38
C TYR A 42 -16.08 -1.24 -0.85
N ASN A 43 -16.79 -1.63 -1.93
CA ASN A 43 -16.24 -1.92 -3.25
C ASN A 43 -16.13 -0.66 -4.13
N ASP A 44 -16.24 0.53 -3.56
CA ASP A 44 -16.10 1.77 -4.32
C ASP A 44 -14.62 2.15 -4.44
N PHE A 45 -13.99 1.64 -5.50
CA PHE A 45 -12.62 1.98 -5.89
C PHE A 45 -12.54 3.28 -6.71
N GLY A 46 -13.65 4.01 -6.87
CA GLY A 46 -13.72 5.20 -7.72
C GLY A 46 -12.70 6.27 -7.34
N HIS A 47 -12.40 6.43 -6.06
CA HIS A 47 -11.40 7.37 -5.55
C HIS A 47 -9.95 6.89 -5.77
N LEU A 48 -9.74 5.61 -6.07
CA LEU A 48 -8.44 5.02 -6.44
C LEU A 48 -8.23 4.98 -7.95
N ASN A 49 -9.29 5.12 -8.75
CA ASN A 49 -9.20 5.16 -10.21
C ASN A 49 -8.39 6.37 -10.69
N ASN A 50 -7.44 6.11 -11.59
CA ASN A 50 -6.59 7.13 -12.20
C ASN A 50 -5.96 6.61 -13.49
N ASN A 51 -5.16 7.46 -14.15
CA ASN A 51 -4.53 7.11 -15.41
C ASN A 51 -3.65 5.86 -15.35
N CYS A 52 -2.98 5.57 -14.22
CA CYS A 52 -2.12 4.39 -14.11
C CYS A 52 -2.86 3.06 -14.04
N ASN A 53 -4.14 3.06 -13.63
CA ASN A 53 -4.98 1.86 -13.61
C ASN A 53 -6.10 1.92 -14.64
N HIS A 54 -6.03 2.85 -15.60
CA HIS A 54 -7.07 3.06 -16.62
C HIS A 54 -8.49 3.16 -16.04
N ASN A 55 -8.62 3.81 -14.90
CA ASN A 55 -9.86 3.89 -14.13
C ASN A 55 -10.48 2.52 -13.78
N ASN A 56 -9.63 1.52 -13.56
CA ASN A 56 -10.03 0.18 -13.23
C ASN A 56 -9.08 -0.42 -12.19
N PHE A 57 -9.11 0.14 -10.98
CA PHE A 57 -8.30 -0.33 -9.87
C PHE A 57 -8.45 -1.83 -9.60
N LEU A 58 -9.70 -2.33 -9.57
CA LEU A 58 -10.00 -3.73 -9.27
C LEU A 58 -9.27 -4.69 -10.20
N ASN A 59 -9.38 -4.50 -11.52
CA ASN A 59 -8.75 -5.40 -12.48
C ASN A 59 -7.22 -5.28 -12.51
N ASN A 60 -6.66 -4.11 -12.19
CA ASN A 60 -5.21 -3.91 -12.25
C ASN A 60 -4.48 -4.50 -11.04
N TYR A 61 -5.15 -4.57 -9.88
CA TYR A 61 -4.46 -4.91 -8.63
C TYR A 61 -5.03 -6.13 -7.90
N SER A 62 -6.14 -6.73 -8.37
CA SER A 62 -6.62 -8.02 -7.84
C SER A 62 -5.87 -9.16 -8.51
N CYS A 63 -5.12 -9.98 -7.76
CA CYS A 63 -4.72 -11.32 -8.25
C CYS A 63 -5.99 -12.20 -8.38
N ASN A 64 -6.00 -13.10 -9.37
CA ASN A 64 -6.99 -14.18 -9.60
C ASN A 64 -8.49 -13.79 -9.66
N ASN A 65 -8.83 -12.52 -9.95
CA ASN A 65 -10.22 -12.02 -9.94
C ASN A 65 -10.94 -12.26 -8.59
N ASN A 66 -10.16 -12.23 -7.51
CA ASN A 66 -10.63 -12.57 -6.17
C ASN A 66 -11.59 -11.54 -5.58
N ASN A 67 -11.66 -10.32 -6.11
CA ASN A 67 -12.32 -9.17 -5.49
C ASN A 67 -11.81 -8.89 -4.06
N PHE A 68 -10.50 -8.99 -3.85
CA PHE A 68 -9.84 -8.70 -2.57
C PHE A 68 -10.46 -9.43 -1.36
N LYS A 69 -10.64 -10.75 -1.50
CA LYS A 69 -11.31 -11.62 -0.51
C LYS A 69 -10.63 -11.63 0.86
N SER A 70 -9.31 -11.44 0.92
CA SER A 70 -8.56 -11.39 2.17
C SER A 70 -8.01 -10.00 2.46
N ASP A 71 -7.70 -9.71 3.74
CA ASP A 71 -6.99 -8.48 4.09
C ASP A 71 -5.62 -8.40 3.42
N LEU A 72 -4.94 -9.53 3.24
CA LEU A 72 -3.65 -9.57 2.57
C LEU A 72 -3.77 -9.22 1.08
N ASP A 73 -4.88 -9.59 0.42
CA ASP A 73 -5.15 -9.19 -0.97
C ASP A 73 -5.29 -7.67 -1.07
N LYS A 74 -6.01 -7.06 -0.11
CA LYS A 74 -6.18 -5.61 -0.03
C LYS A 74 -4.83 -4.92 0.21
N ILE A 75 -4.06 -5.40 1.18
CA ILE A 75 -2.73 -4.86 1.53
C ILE A 75 -1.77 -4.95 0.33
N SER A 76 -1.74 -6.08 -0.37
CA SER A 76 -0.92 -6.29 -1.57
C SER A 76 -1.30 -5.30 -2.68
N ALA A 77 -2.60 -5.19 -2.98
CA ALA A 77 -3.11 -4.25 -3.98
C ALA A 77 -2.83 -2.79 -3.63
N GLY A 78 -2.97 -2.41 -2.35
CA GLY A 78 -2.62 -1.08 -1.87
C GLY A 78 -1.12 -0.77 -2.04
N CYS A 79 -0.25 -1.75 -1.79
CA CYS A 79 1.18 -1.62 -2.01
C CYS A 79 1.52 -1.38 -3.49
N LEU A 80 0.95 -2.19 -4.39
CA LEU A 80 1.13 -2.05 -5.84
C LEU A 80 0.61 -0.70 -6.35
N TYR A 81 -0.55 -0.26 -5.86
CA TYR A 81 -1.08 1.06 -6.16
C TYR A 81 -0.12 2.17 -5.77
N LEU A 82 0.43 2.16 -4.56
CA LEU A 82 1.38 3.19 -4.11
C LEU A 82 2.63 3.21 -5.00
N LEU A 83 3.18 2.04 -5.34
CA LEU A 83 4.31 1.94 -6.27
C LEU A 83 3.97 2.59 -7.61
N ASP A 84 2.82 2.28 -8.19
CA ASP A 84 2.38 2.89 -9.44
C ASP A 84 2.22 4.40 -9.32
N GLN A 85 1.55 4.89 -8.27
CA GLN A 85 1.33 6.33 -8.06
C GLN A 85 2.61 7.14 -7.91
N PHE A 86 3.68 6.53 -7.39
CA PHE A 86 4.93 7.24 -7.14
C PHE A 86 5.96 7.09 -8.25
N TYR A 87 5.98 5.96 -8.95
CA TYR A 87 7.01 5.65 -9.94
C TYR A 87 6.53 5.77 -11.39
N LYS A 88 5.24 5.57 -11.66
CA LYS A 88 4.66 5.82 -12.99
C LYS A 88 4.22 7.28 -13.10
N ASP A 89 4.19 7.78 -14.33
CA ASP A 89 3.62 9.09 -14.64
C ASP A 89 2.10 8.95 -14.80
N CYS A 90 1.39 8.95 -13.66
CA CYS A 90 -0.07 8.79 -13.60
C CYS A 90 -0.83 10.07 -13.99
N GLY A 91 -0.36 10.77 -15.02
CA GLY A 91 -0.86 12.10 -15.40
C GLY A 91 -0.30 13.23 -14.52
N VAL A 92 0.83 12.99 -13.84
CA VAL A 92 1.54 14.00 -13.04
C VAL A 92 3.02 13.90 -13.36
N ALA A 93 3.52 14.89 -14.10
CA ALA A 93 4.92 14.97 -14.53
C ALA A 93 5.64 16.10 -13.77
N PRO A 94 6.77 15.82 -13.08
CA PRO A 94 7.33 14.49 -12.78
C PRO A 94 6.51 13.76 -11.71
N SER A 95 6.60 12.43 -11.68
CA SER A 95 5.88 11.63 -10.68
C SER A 95 6.25 12.06 -9.25
N PRO A 96 5.32 11.99 -8.28
CA PRO A 96 5.57 12.48 -6.93
C PRO A 96 6.74 11.78 -6.21
N GLY A 97 7.05 10.54 -6.60
CA GLY A 97 8.20 9.78 -6.07
C GLY A 97 9.55 10.22 -6.62
N ARG A 98 9.63 10.80 -7.83
CA ARG A 98 10.92 11.19 -8.45
C ARG A 98 11.69 12.22 -7.64
N ASN A 99 10.99 13.10 -6.94
CA ASN A 99 11.61 14.16 -6.13
C ASN A 99 11.67 13.81 -4.63
N ASN A 100 11.22 12.60 -4.23
CA ASN A 100 11.18 12.18 -2.84
C ASN A 100 11.98 10.88 -2.64
N ILE A 101 13.25 11.03 -2.21
CA ILE A 101 14.17 9.92 -1.93
C ILE A 101 13.63 8.92 -0.89
N ASN A 102 12.74 9.34 0.01
CA ASN A 102 12.25 8.50 1.10
C ASN A 102 10.96 7.74 0.74
N ILE A 103 10.55 7.74 -0.54
CA ILE A 103 9.26 7.18 -0.93
C ILE A 103 9.17 5.67 -0.70
N VAL A 104 10.26 4.94 -0.95
CA VAL A 104 10.36 3.50 -0.64
C VAL A 104 10.18 3.26 0.86
N ASP A 105 10.85 4.07 1.69
CA ASP A 105 10.79 3.93 3.14
C ASP A 105 9.36 4.14 3.65
N TYR A 106 8.64 5.12 3.11
CA TYR A 106 7.23 5.35 3.47
C TYR A 106 6.32 4.18 3.08
N ILE A 107 6.50 3.61 1.88
CA ILE A 107 5.73 2.43 1.45
C ILE A 107 6.02 1.25 2.39
N LEU A 108 7.28 1.02 2.74
CA LEU A 108 7.67 -0.06 3.65
C LEU A 108 7.16 0.15 5.08
N ILE A 109 7.13 1.39 5.57
CA ILE A 109 6.54 1.73 6.88
C ILE A 109 5.04 1.44 6.87
N TRP A 110 4.31 1.91 5.86
CA TRP A 110 2.88 1.64 5.71
C TRP A 110 2.59 0.13 5.61
N LEU A 111 3.34 -0.58 4.76
CA LEU A 111 3.21 -2.03 4.62
C LEU A 111 3.48 -2.75 5.94
N SER A 112 4.55 -2.37 6.64
CA SER A 112 4.88 -2.94 7.96
C SER A 112 3.79 -2.66 8.99
N TYR A 113 3.19 -1.47 8.96
CA TYR A 113 2.10 -1.12 9.85
C TYR A 113 0.86 -1.99 9.58
N MET A 114 0.42 -2.06 8.32
CA MET A 114 -0.78 -2.83 7.95
C MET A 114 -0.62 -4.33 8.22
N LEU A 115 0.56 -4.89 7.96
CA LEU A 115 0.86 -6.29 8.27
C LEU A 115 0.87 -6.58 9.78
N ASN A 116 1.16 -5.59 10.62
CA ASN A 116 1.15 -5.74 12.08
C ASN A 116 -0.18 -5.31 12.72
N LEU A 117 -1.14 -4.84 11.93
CA LEU A 117 -2.40 -4.32 12.44
C LEU A 117 -3.27 -5.45 13.03
N GLY A 118 -3.69 -5.30 14.28
CA GLY A 118 -4.63 -6.21 14.94
C GLY A 118 -4.03 -7.52 15.47
N LYS A 119 -2.70 -7.67 15.55
CA LYS A 119 -2.06 -8.92 16.02
C LYS A 119 -1.15 -8.72 17.23
N SER A 120 -1.11 -9.73 18.12
CA SER A 120 -0.15 -9.82 19.23
C SER A 120 1.23 -10.23 18.71
N LYS A 121 2.27 -10.10 19.55
CA LYS A 121 3.70 -10.32 19.25
C LYS A 121 4.08 -11.71 18.67
N GLU A 122 3.15 -12.65 18.52
CA GLU A 122 3.42 -14.08 18.24
C GLU A 122 3.19 -14.52 16.78
N GLU A 123 2.45 -13.77 15.95
CA GLU A 123 2.19 -14.14 14.55
C GLU A 123 3.07 -13.35 13.56
N ASP A 124 3.96 -14.04 12.83
CA ASP A 124 4.86 -13.46 11.82
C ASP A 124 4.14 -13.28 10.46
N ASN A 125 3.21 -12.32 10.42
CA ASN A 125 2.41 -12.01 9.21
C ASN A 125 3.25 -11.62 8.00
N ILE A 126 4.45 -11.09 8.22
CA ILE A 126 5.39 -10.76 7.15
C ILE A 126 5.78 -12.05 6.42
N LYS A 127 6.15 -13.10 7.17
CA LYS A 127 6.51 -14.40 6.61
C LYS A 127 5.35 -15.03 5.85
N ASP A 128 4.13 -14.93 6.36
CA ASP A 128 2.95 -15.49 5.70
C ASP A 128 2.53 -14.69 4.46
N PHE A 129 2.59 -13.36 4.51
CA PHE A 129 2.42 -12.50 3.33
C PHE A 129 3.41 -12.86 2.22
N TYR A 130 4.70 -13.04 2.57
CA TYR A 130 5.69 -13.47 1.58
C TYR A 130 5.38 -14.86 1.03
N LYS A 131 4.98 -15.86 1.83
CA LYS A 131 4.67 -17.20 1.28
C LYS A 131 3.48 -17.17 0.32
N GLU A 132 2.42 -16.45 0.67
CA GLU A 132 1.17 -16.44 -0.11
C GLU A 132 1.37 -15.78 -1.47
N TYR A 133 2.01 -14.60 -1.51
CA TYR A 133 2.09 -13.79 -2.73
C TYR A 133 3.41 -13.94 -3.51
N TYR A 134 4.46 -14.52 -2.92
CA TYR A 134 5.70 -14.85 -3.65
C TYR A 134 5.56 -16.14 -4.48
N ILE A 135 4.53 -16.96 -4.24
CA ILE A 135 4.38 -18.27 -4.87
C ILE A 135 3.28 -18.30 -5.96
N ASP A 136 2.32 -17.37 -5.98
CA ASP A 136 1.06 -17.60 -6.72
C ASP A 136 0.52 -16.46 -7.61
N CYS A 137 1.33 -15.49 -8.05
CA CYS A 137 0.92 -14.57 -9.15
C CYS A 137 1.75 -14.78 -10.45
N ASP A 138 2.37 -15.95 -10.62
CA ASP A 138 3.16 -16.36 -11.81
C ASP A 138 2.57 -17.60 -12.56
N LYS A 139 1.24 -17.72 -12.66
CA LYS A 139 0.59 -18.72 -13.52
C LYS A 139 -0.44 -18.13 -14.47
#